data_AF-A0A062U078-F1
#
_entry.id   AF-A0A062U078-F1
#
_cell.length_a   1.000
_cell.length_b   1.000
_cell.length_c   1.000
_cell.angle_alpha   90.00
_cell.angle_beta   90.00
_cell.angle_gamma   90.00
#
_symmetry.space_group_name_H-M   'P 1'
#
loop_
_entity.id
_entity.type
_entity.pdbx_description
1 polymer ?
#
loop_
_entity_poly.entity_id
_entity_poly.type
_entity_poly.pdbx_seq_one_letter_code
_entity_poly.pdbx_strand_id
1 'polypeptide(L)'
;MPKYDLKHIEARIEATLLEKGPRLGKELAEDMRDVPQLALWQACYQSRKLHVSHFASYYLRFDIRREDQVRLSPSILRDFLSFTLFGLPGQRDKMIERQGTLSNMHREISREKLSVAQSVMKQVFVTLGREIRSQLCAFIAGDLAYYLAHNEPREHMATGEMVKGSDIDIIIILSEALPEEVQERIDTEMTALKNYYMRHPEYRHEIDFICKRKSVMERQFQYTDIHDKIASKIAYESMFLGGSLTLYMEVRDAMVRTGVDHLIEADFEHALKDRKHAMHRLLEVRGDAIDDEIRSLFYFSQERVEFS
;
A
#
# COMPACT_ATOMS: atom_id res chain seq x y z
N MET A 1 -9.76 -16.73 -28.33
CA MET A 1 -9.90 -16.85 -26.86
C MET A 1 -11.38 -16.84 -26.51
N PRO A 2 -11.82 -17.47 -25.41
CA PRO A 2 -13.25 -17.69 -25.15
C PRO A 2 -13.99 -16.35 -25.01
N LYS A 3 -15.13 -16.25 -25.69
CA LYS A 3 -16.10 -15.19 -25.53
C LYS A 3 -16.78 -15.43 -24.17
N TYR A 4 -16.32 -14.79 -23.11
CA TYR A 4 -16.98 -14.91 -21.81
C TYR A 4 -18.36 -14.27 -21.90
N ASP A 5 -19.40 -15.03 -21.55
CA ASP A 5 -20.73 -14.48 -21.40
C ASP A 5 -20.83 -13.84 -20.01
N LEU A 6 -20.68 -12.52 -19.96
CA LEU A 6 -20.75 -11.76 -18.70
C LEU A 6 -22.07 -11.95 -17.97
N LYS A 7 -23.18 -12.23 -18.68
CA LYS A 7 -24.48 -12.50 -18.04
C LYS A 7 -24.49 -13.88 -17.38
N HIS A 8 -23.84 -14.86 -18.00
CA HIS A 8 -23.68 -16.18 -17.39
C HIS A 8 -22.79 -16.10 -16.14
N ILE A 9 -21.71 -15.31 -16.19
CA ILE A 9 -20.85 -15.05 -15.03
C ILE A 9 -21.63 -14.33 -13.92
N GLU A 10 -22.41 -13.29 -14.25
CA GLU A 10 -23.29 -12.58 -13.30
C GLU A 10 -24.24 -13.55 -12.59
N ALA A 11 -24.93 -14.42 -13.34
CA ALA A 11 -25.85 -15.41 -12.76
C ALA A 11 -25.14 -16.40 -11.80
N ARG A 12 -23.89 -16.78 -12.12
CA ARG A 12 -23.06 -17.60 -11.22
C ARG A 12 -22.68 -16.83 -9.96
N ILE A 13 -22.27 -15.57 -10.07
CA ILE A 13 -21.99 -14.70 -8.92
C ILE A 13 -23.23 -14.60 -8.02
N GLU A 14 -24.41 -14.35 -8.58
CA GLU A 14 -25.66 -14.28 -7.81
C GLU A 14 -25.93 -15.57 -7.03
N ALA A 15 -25.78 -16.73 -7.68
CA ALA A 15 -25.96 -18.03 -7.03
C ALA A 15 -24.94 -18.24 -5.89
N THR A 16 -23.67 -17.91 -6.12
CA THR A 16 -22.62 -17.99 -5.09
C THR A 16 -22.93 -17.08 -3.90
N LEU A 17 -23.39 -15.84 -4.13
CA LEU A 17 -23.74 -14.91 -3.06
C LEU A 17 -25.01 -15.35 -2.31
N LEU A 18 -26.00 -15.93 -3.00
CA LEU A 18 -27.19 -16.50 -2.34
C LEU A 18 -26.81 -17.63 -1.38
N GLU A 19 -25.95 -18.54 -1.81
CA GLU A 19 -25.53 -19.70 -1.03
C GLU A 19 -24.58 -19.33 0.11
N LYS A 20 -23.56 -18.53 -0.18
CA LYS A 20 -22.42 -18.30 0.72
C LYS A 20 -22.43 -16.95 1.42
N GLY A 21 -23.40 -16.08 1.12
CA GLY A 21 -23.45 -14.71 1.61
C GLY A 21 -22.47 -13.77 0.90
N PRO A 22 -22.27 -12.55 1.41
CA PRO A 22 -21.36 -11.57 0.82
C PRO A 22 -19.94 -12.09 0.68
N ARG A 23 -19.26 -11.78 -0.44
CA ARG A 23 -17.91 -12.26 -0.77
C ARG A 23 -17.00 -11.15 -1.28
N LEU A 24 -15.71 -11.26 -0.95
CA LEU A 24 -14.67 -10.44 -1.57
C LEU A 24 -14.44 -10.85 -3.03
N GLY A 25 -13.87 -9.96 -3.83
CA GLY A 25 -13.46 -10.30 -5.20
C GLY A 25 -12.52 -11.51 -5.25
N LYS A 26 -11.60 -11.65 -4.29
CA LYS A 26 -10.71 -12.83 -4.19
C LYS A 26 -11.45 -14.12 -3.92
N GLU A 27 -12.45 -14.09 -3.04
CA GLU A 27 -13.24 -15.26 -2.71
C GLU A 27 -14.14 -15.67 -3.88
N LEU A 28 -14.69 -14.70 -4.62
CA LEU A 28 -15.39 -14.97 -5.86
C LEU A 28 -14.45 -15.58 -6.92
N ALA A 29 -13.21 -15.09 -7.03
CA ALA A 29 -12.21 -15.66 -7.94
C ALA A 29 -11.80 -17.09 -7.53
N GLU A 30 -11.70 -17.38 -6.23
CA GLU A 30 -11.46 -18.72 -5.70
C GLU A 30 -12.64 -19.67 -5.95
N ASP A 31 -13.87 -19.18 -5.83
CA ASP A 31 -15.10 -19.92 -6.09
C ASP A 31 -15.34 -20.17 -7.60
N MET A 32 -14.72 -19.35 -8.47
CA MET A 32 -14.89 -19.38 -9.93
C MET A 32 -13.54 -19.33 -10.65
N ARG A 33 -12.63 -20.26 -10.31
CA ARG A 33 -11.25 -20.30 -10.84
C ARG A 33 -11.15 -20.42 -12.36
N ASP A 34 -12.22 -20.89 -13.02
CA ASP A 34 -12.33 -21.00 -14.47
C ASP A 34 -12.60 -19.64 -15.15
N VAL A 35 -13.01 -18.61 -14.38
CA VAL A 35 -13.33 -17.28 -14.88
C VAL A 35 -12.12 -16.35 -14.67
N PRO A 36 -11.59 -15.70 -15.73
CA PRO A 36 -10.52 -14.72 -15.55
C PRO A 36 -10.96 -13.56 -14.67
N GLN A 37 -10.05 -13.08 -13.81
CA GLN A 37 -10.31 -11.99 -12.87
C GLN A 37 -10.87 -10.73 -13.53
N LEU A 38 -10.41 -10.36 -14.73
CA LEU A 38 -10.95 -9.21 -15.46
C LEU A 38 -12.39 -9.42 -15.91
N ALA A 39 -12.74 -10.62 -16.41
CA ALA A 39 -14.11 -10.93 -16.80
C ALA A 39 -15.05 -11.00 -15.58
N LEU A 40 -14.55 -11.53 -14.47
CA LEU A 40 -15.25 -11.55 -13.18
C LEU A 40 -15.50 -10.12 -12.67
N TRP A 41 -14.47 -9.27 -12.70
CA TRP A 41 -14.57 -7.86 -12.36
C TRP A 41 -15.58 -7.12 -13.25
N GLN A 42 -15.51 -7.30 -14.57
CA GLN A 42 -16.47 -6.71 -15.50
C GLN A 42 -17.91 -7.14 -15.18
N ALA A 43 -18.15 -8.44 -14.97
CA ALA A 43 -19.47 -8.95 -14.62
C ALA A 43 -20.01 -8.34 -13.31
N CYS A 44 -19.15 -8.21 -12.29
CA CYS A 44 -19.54 -7.57 -11.04
C CYS A 44 -19.92 -6.10 -11.21
N TYR A 45 -19.08 -5.30 -11.89
CA TYR A 45 -19.26 -3.85 -11.99
C TYR A 45 -20.25 -3.42 -13.08
N GLN A 46 -20.61 -4.30 -14.02
CA GLN A 46 -21.71 -4.06 -14.96
C GLN A 46 -23.08 -4.50 -14.40
N SER A 47 -23.09 -5.33 -13.35
CA SER A 47 -24.33 -5.81 -12.74
C SER A 47 -25.09 -4.66 -12.07
N ARG A 48 -26.42 -4.64 -12.29
CA ARG A 48 -27.35 -3.77 -11.55
C ARG A 48 -27.98 -4.44 -10.33
N LYS A 49 -27.65 -5.72 -10.10
CA LYS A 49 -28.25 -6.55 -9.05
C LYS A 49 -27.36 -6.66 -7.82
N LEU A 50 -26.06 -6.45 -7.98
CA LEU A 50 -25.09 -6.54 -6.90
C LEU A 50 -25.02 -5.22 -6.13
N HIS A 51 -24.94 -5.35 -4.82
CA HIS A 51 -24.42 -4.30 -3.95
C HIS A 51 -22.91 -4.43 -3.85
N VAL A 52 -22.23 -3.29 -3.96
CA VAL A 52 -20.78 -3.19 -3.86
C VAL A 52 -20.46 -2.32 -2.66
N SER A 53 -19.55 -2.78 -1.80
CA SER A 53 -18.98 -1.99 -0.72
C SER A 53 -17.46 -1.97 -0.82
N HIS A 54 -16.90 -0.76 -0.87
CA HIS A 54 -15.45 -0.54 -0.90
C HIS A 54 -14.97 -0.11 0.48
N PHE A 55 -13.80 -0.61 0.88
CA PHE A 55 -13.19 -0.24 2.16
C PHE A 55 -11.68 -0.02 2.08
N ALA A 56 -11.15 0.23 0.88
CA ALA A 56 -9.80 0.74 0.70
C ALA A 56 -9.73 2.26 0.88
N SER A 57 -8.59 2.73 1.37
CA SER A 57 -8.15 4.12 1.18
C SER A 57 -7.14 4.16 0.05
N TYR A 58 -7.38 4.99 -0.97
CA TYR A 58 -6.40 5.17 -2.03
C TYR A 58 -5.27 6.08 -1.57
N TYR A 59 -4.05 5.76 -1.99
CA TYR A 59 -2.89 6.61 -1.77
C TYR A 59 -2.00 6.65 -3.01
N LEU A 60 -1.27 7.75 -3.16
CA LEU A 60 -0.39 7.99 -4.29
C LEU A 60 0.80 7.01 -4.26
N ARG A 61 1.20 6.48 -5.41
CA ARG A 61 2.50 5.82 -5.61
C ARG A 61 3.16 6.41 -6.85
N PHE A 62 4.49 6.50 -6.82
CA PHE A 62 5.26 6.84 -8.00
C PHE A 62 5.78 5.59 -8.69
N ASP A 63 5.78 5.60 -10.01
CA ASP A 63 6.23 4.51 -10.87
C ASP A 63 7.15 5.04 -11.97
N ILE A 64 8.44 4.71 -11.85
CA ILE A 64 9.47 5.10 -12.81
C ILE A 64 9.21 4.60 -14.24
N ARG A 65 8.34 3.60 -14.41
CA ARG A 65 8.02 3.02 -15.73
C ARG A 65 6.90 3.77 -16.45
N ARG A 66 6.19 4.67 -15.78
CA ARG A 66 5.13 5.50 -16.37
C ARG A 66 5.68 6.85 -16.77
N GLU A 67 5.20 7.38 -17.89
CA GLU A 67 5.57 8.72 -18.38
C GLU A 67 5.15 9.82 -17.40
N ASP A 68 3.92 9.74 -16.88
CA ASP A 68 3.36 10.65 -15.86
C ASP A 68 3.87 10.36 -14.44
N GLN A 69 4.57 9.23 -14.27
CA GLN A 69 5.13 8.73 -13.02
C GLN A 69 4.14 8.49 -11.87
N VAL A 70 2.85 8.75 -12.03
CA VAL A 70 1.88 8.70 -10.92
C VAL A 70 0.86 7.60 -11.09
N ARG A 71 0.44 7.02 -9.96
CA ARG A 71 -0.65 6.04 -9.92
C ARG A 71 -1.27 5.98 -8.53
N LEU A 72 -2.47 5.43 -8.44
CA LEU A 72 -3.08 5.09 -7.15
C LEU A 72 -2.84 3.63 -6.78
N SER A 73 -2.58 3.41 -5.49
CA SER A 73 -2.63 2.12 -4.84
C SER A 73 -3.86 2.06 -3.91
N PRO A 74 -4.52 0.91 -3.74
CA PRO A 74 -4.33 -0.33 -4.51
C PRO A 74 -4.66 -0.17 -6.01
N SER A 75 -4.09 -1.03 -6.87
CA SER A 75 -4.49 -1.13 -8.28
C SER A 75 -5.97 -1.50 -8.43
N ILE A 76 -6.50 -1.50 -9.66
CA ILE A 76 -7.91 -1.89 -9.87
C ILE A 76 -8.13 -3.36 -9.49
N LEU A 77 -7.20 -4.24 -9.85
CA LEU A 77 -7.24 -5.65 -9.46
C LEU A 77 -7.13 -5.83 -7.95
N ARG A 78 -6.13 -5.21 -7.30
CA ARG A 78 -5.94 -5.35 -5.85
C ARG A 78 -7.14 -4.81 -5.07
N ASP A 79 -7.69 -3.67 -5.50
CA ASP A 79 -8.92 -3.10 -4.92
C ASP A 79 -10.10 -4.07 -5.06
N PHE A 80 -10.26 -4.67 -6.24
CA PHE A 80 -11.29 -5.68 -6.47
C PHE A 80 -11.12 -6.92 -5.58
N LEU A 81 -9.92 -7.52 -5.57
CA LEU A 81 -9.67 -8.78 -4.90
C LEU A 81 -9.72 -8.63 -3.38
N SER A 82 -9.09 -7.60 -2.84
CA SER A 82 -8.80 -7.50 -1.40
C SER A 82 -9.69 -6.50 -0.66
N PHE A 83 -10.24 -5.51 -1.35
CA PHE A 83 -10.92 -4.37 -0.69
C PHE A 83 -12.34 -4.08 -1.18
N THR A 84 -12.88 -4.92 -2.06
CA THR A 84 -14.25 -4.81 -2.57
C THR A 84 -15.07 -6.01 -2.14
N LEU A 85 -16.16 -5.74 -1.42
CA LEU A 85 -17.13 -6.73 -0.97
C LEU A 85 -18.41 -6.65 -1.83
N PHE A 86 -18.86 -7.80 -2.31
CA PHE A 86 -20.07 -7.96 -3.10
C PHE A 86 -21.15 -8.67 -2.30
N GLY A 87 -22.40 -8.25 -2.47
CA GLY A 87 -23.56 -8.90 -1.88
C GLY A 87 -24.84 -8.61 -2.67
N LEU A 88 -25.94 -9.21 -2.24
CA LEU A 88 -27.26 -9.00 -2.83
C LEU A 88 -28.10 -8.01 -2.01
N PRO A 89 -29.19 -7.42 -2.55
CA PRO A 89 -29.98 -6.41 -1.85
C PRO A 89 -30.48 -6.83 -0.47
N GLY A 90 -30.78 -8.12 -0.27
CA GLY A 90 -31.20 -8.68 1.02
C GLY A 90 -30.06 -8.99 2.00
N GLN A 91 -28.81 -8.65 1.69
CA GLN A 91 -27.63 -9.04 2.47
C GLN A 91 -26.89 -7.87 3.11
N ARG A 92 -27.49 -6.67 3.13
CA ARG A 92 -26.85 -5.44 3.60
C ARG A 92 -26.25 -5.57 5.02
N ASP A 93 -26.97 -6.16 5.96
CA ASP A 93 -26.48 -6.30 7.34
C ASP A 93 -25.24 -7.22 7.40
N LYS A 94 -25.28 -8.34 6.67
CA LYS A 94 -24.13 -9.25 6.53
C LYS A 94 -22.94 -8.56 5.87
N MET A 95 -23.18 -7.65 4.92
CA MET A 95 -22.12 -6.88 4.29
C MET A 95 -21.46 -5.91 5.28
N ILE A 96 -22.26 -5.20 6.08
CA ILE A 96 -21.76 -4.26 7.09
C ILE A 96 -20.90 -5.01 8.12
N GLU A 97 -21.40 -6.13 8.64
CA GLU A 97 -20.65 -6.96 9.59
C GLU A 97 -19.32 -7.43 8.99
N ARG A 98 -19.36 -8.02 7.79
CA ARG A 98 -18.16 -8.55 7.13
C ARG A 98 -17.14 -7.46 6.80
N GLN A 99 -17.60 -6.30 6.34
CA GLN A 99 -16.73 -5.13 6.12
C GLN A 99 -16.06 -4.68 7.41
N GLY A 100 -16.80 -4.67 8.53
CA GLY A 100 -16.26 -4.38 9.86
C GLY A 100 -15.15 -5.35 10.27
N THR A 101 -15.40 -6.66 10.13
CA THR A 101 -14.40 -7.70 10.42
C THR A 101 -13.13 -7.53 9.57
N LEU A 102 -13.27 -7.32 8.27
CA LEU A 102 -12.13 -7.15 7.36
C LEU A 102 -11.33 -5.89 7.65
N SER A 103 -12.01 -4.78 7.90
CA SER A 103 -11.35 -3.51 8.25
C SER A 103 -10.61 -3.61 9.59
N ASN A 104 -11.18 -4.31 10.58
CA ASN A 104 -10.54 -4.54 11.87
C ASN A 104 -9.31 -5.45 11.74
N MET A 105 -9.38 -6.49 10.91
CA MET A 105 -8.23 -7.36 10.64
C MET A 105 -7.03 -6.57 10.10
N HIS A 106 -7.21 -5.70 9.10
CA HIS A 106 -6.12 -4.86 8.58
C HIS A 106 -5.53 -3.92 9.64
N ARG A 107 -6.40 -3.36 10.51
CA ARG A 107 -5.96 -2.52 11.63
C ARG A 107 -5.15 -3.31 12.66
N GLU A 108 -5.57 -4.54 12.98
CA GLU A 108 -4.86 -5.42 13.91
C GLU A 108 -3.48 -5.80 13.37
N ILE A 109 -3.40 -6.21 12.10
CA ILE A 109 -2.12 -6.49 11.43
C ILE A 109 -1.22 -5.25 11.42
N SER A 110 -1.78 -4.08 11.09
CA SER A 110 -1.03 -2.82 11.11
C SER A 110 -0.50 -2.51 12.51
N ARG A 111 -1.30 -2.73 13.57
CA ARG A 111 -0.87 -2.53 14.96
C ARG A 111 0.23 -3.50 15.38
N GLU A 112 0.16 -4.76 14.98
CA GLU A 112 1.22 -5.74 15.22
C GLU A 112 2.54 -5.27 14.58
N LYS A 113 2.51 -4.89 13.30
CA LYS A 113 3.70 -4.39 12.60
C LYS A 113 4.23 -3.07 13.16
N LEU A 114 3.36 -2.18 13.62
CA LEU A 114 3.76 -0.97 14.33
C LEU A 114 4.47 -1.29 15.66
N SER A 115 4.01 -2.32 16.38
CA SER A 115 4.69 -2.78 17.60
C SER A 115 6.10 -3.32 17.30
N VAL A 116 6.27 -4.02 16.17
CA VAL A 116 7.60 -4.43 15.68
C VAL A 116 8.46 -3.22 15.40
N ALA A 117 7.97 -2.23 14.64
CA ALA A 117 8.72 -1.02 14.33
C ALA A 117 9.12 -0.22 15.59
N GLN A 118 8.23 -0.12 16.57
CA GLN A 118 8.53 0.49 17.87
C GLN A 118 9.60 -0.29 18.63
N SER A 119 9.58 -1.62 18.55
CA SER A 119 10.59 -2.48 19.19
C SER A 119 11.96 -2.31 18.54
N VAL A 120 12.01 -2.24 17.21
CA VAL A 120 13.23 -1.93 16.42
C VAL A 120 13.81 -0.59 16.86
N MET A 121 13.00 0.47 16.86
CA MET A 121 13.49 1.80 17.26
C MET A 121 13.89 1.87 18.72
N LYS A 122 13.21 1.16 19.62
CA LYS A 122 13.64 1.05 21.02
C LYS A 122 15.04 0.45 21.11
N GLN A 123 15.33 -0.63 20.38
CA GLN A 123 16.65 -1.25 20.37
C GLN A 123 17.74 -0.30 19.86
N VAL A 124 17.48 0.39 18.74
CA VAL A 124 18.39 1.44 18.24
C VAL A 124 18.58 2.55 19.28
N PHE A 125 17.51 2.99 19.94
CA PHE A 125 17.59 4.05 20.95
C PHE A 125 18.33 3.64 22.22
N VAL A 126 18.41 2.35 22.57
CA VAL A 126 19.22 1.90 23.71
C VAL A 126 20.72 2.12 23.45
N THR A 127 21.16 1.98 22.21
CA THR A 127 22.58 2.18 21.85
C THR A 127 22.96 3.66 21.73
N LEU A 128 21.97 4.56 21.79
CA LEU A 128 22.12 6.01 21.62
C LEU A 128 21.90 6.78 22.92
N GLY A 129 22.80 7.73 23.20
CA GLY A 129 22.66 8.67 24.32
C GLY A 129 21.41 9.55 24.19
N ARG A 130 20.91 10.09 25.32
CA ARG A 130 19.74 10.98 25.34
C ARG A 130 19.91 12.21 24.44
N GLU A 131 21.11 12.77 24.41
CA GLU A 131 21.43 13.94 23.56
C GLU A 131 21.26 13.63 22.08
N ILE A 132 21.78 12.49 21.62
CA ILE A 132 21.61 12.03 20.24
C ILE A 132 20.14 11.81 19.90
N ARG A 133 19.39 11.14 20.79
CA ARG A 133 17.96 10.87 20.59
C ARG A 133 17.11 12.15 20.47
N SER A 134 17.54 13.25 21.09
CA SER A 134 16.87 14.55 20.99
C SER A 134 17.12 15.28 19.67
N GLN A 135 18.07 14.79 18.87
CA GLN A 135 18.50 15.38 17.60
C GLN A 135 18.24 14.48 16.39
N LEU A 136 17.41 13.45 16.55
CA LEU A 136 16.92 12.63 15.46
C LEU A 136 15.42 12.41 15.63
N CYS A 137 14.72 12.10 14.54
CA CYS A 137 13.34 11.63 14.60
C CYS A 137 13.14 10.46 13.64
N ALA A 138 12.32 9.50 14.05
CA ALA A 138 11.91 8.38 13.23
C ALA A 138 10.40 8.43 12.97
N PHE A 139 9.98 8.03 11.78
CA PHE A 139 8.58 7.91 11.39
C PHE A 139 8.35 6.75 10.43
N ILE A 140 7.10 6.30 10.36
CA ILE A 140 6.61 5.23 9.50
C ILE A 140 6.00 5.81 8.23
N ALA A 141 6.14 5.12 7.11
CA ALA A 141 5.44 5.42 5.86
C ALA A 141 4.74 4.16 5.29
N GLY A 142 4.20 4.27 4.07
CA GLY A 142 3.63 3.12 3.37
C GLY A 142 2.29 2.65 3.95
N ASP A 143 1.98 1.36 3.78
CA ASP A 143 0.67 0.78 4.17
C ASP A 143 0.36 0.95 5.66
N LEU A 144 1.39 0.92 6.52
CA LEU A 144 1.21 1.09 7.96
C LEU A 144 0.69 2.48 8.33
N ALA A 145 1.06 3.52 7.57
CA ALA A 145 0.56 4.87 7.80
C ALA A 145 -0.95 5.00 7.50
N TYR A 146 -1.49 4.14 6.62
CA TYR A 146 -2.91 4.09 6.28
C TYR A 146 -3.70 3.00 7.00
N TYR A 147 -3.08 2.22 7.88
CA TYR A 147 -3.67 1.02 8.49
C TYR A 147 -4.17 -0.02 7.48
N LEU A 148 -3.48 -0.15 6.35
CA LEU A 148 -3.81 -1.07 5.27
C LEU A 148 -2.89 -2.30 5.21
N ALA A 149 -2.08 -2.52 6.24
CA ALA A 149 -1.15 -3.64 6.24
C ALA A 149 -1.87 -4.99 6.11
N HIS A 150 -1.24 -5.92 5.40
CA HIS A 150 -1.72 -7.30 5.27
C HIS A 150 -0.57 -8.30 5.52
N ASN A 151 -0.94 -9.56 5.74
CA ASN A 151 -0.03 -10.68 6.00
C ASN A 151 -0.05 -11.72 4.87
N GLU A 152 -0.51 -11.34 3.67
CA GLU A 152 -0.54 -12.26 2.53
C GLU A 152 0.91 -12.69 2.21
N PRO A 153 1.24 -13.99 2.30
CA PRO A 153 2.62 -14.44 2.13
C PRO A 153 3.12 -14.14 0.72
N ARG A 154 4.31 -13.56 0.61
CA ARG A 154 4.98 -13.33 -0.68
C ARG A 154 6.47 -13.65 -0.58
N GLU A 155 7.08 -13.95 -1.72
CA GLU A 155 8.51 -14.13 -1.83
C GLU A 155 9.21 -12.76 -1.88
N HIS A 156 10.29 -12.59 -1.12
CA HIS A 156 11.13 -11.41 -1.20
C HIS A 156 12.10 -11.53 -2.39
N MET A 157 11.96 -10.62 -3.36
CA MET A 157 12.62 -10.70 -4.68
C MET A 157 14.14 -10.90 -4.64
N ALA A 158 14.82 -10.33 -3.64
CA ALA A 158 16.28 -10.39 -3.59
C ALA A 158 16.83 -11.62 -2.84
N THR A 159 16.04 -12.25 -1.97
CA THR A 159 16.52 -13.37 -1.11
C THR A 159 15.78 -14.68 -1.33
N GLY A 160 14.61 -14.65 -1.96
CA GLY A 160 13.71 -15.81 -2.06
C GLY A 160 13.04 -16.20 -0.75
N GLU A 161 13.19 -15.40 0.31
CA GLU A 161 12.59 -15.69 1.61
C GLU A 161 11.09 -15.34 1.62
N MET A 162 10.28 -16.16 2.28
CA MET A 162 8.84 -15.90 2.43
C MET A 162 8.60 -14.88 3.54
N VAL A 163 8.01 -13.74 3.21
CA VAL A 163 7.67 -12.66 4.14
C VAL A 163 6.16 -12.50 4.32
N LYS A 164 5.75 -11.96 5.48
CA LYS A 164 4.35 -11.71 5.82
C LYS A 164 3.88 -10.37 5.24
N GLY A 165 3.46 -10.36 3.98
CA GLY A 165 2.76 -9.23 3.34
C GLY A 165 3.52 -7.90 3.38
N SER A 166 2.83 -6.82 3.74
CA SER A 166 3.34 -5.43 3.69
C SER A 166 4.66 -5.20 4.44
N ASP A 167 5.47 -4.29 3.91
CA ASP A 167 6.76 -3.91 4.49
C ASP A 167 6.58 -2.95 5.67
N ILE A 168 7.62 -2.86 6.50
CA ILE A 168 7.71 -1.88 7.58
C ILE A 168 8.72 -0.81 7.16
N ASP A 169 8.23 0.28 6.59
CA ASP A 169 9.04 1.42 6.15
C ASP A 169 9.36 2.38 7.31
N ILE A 170 10.63 2.47 7.70
CA ILE A 170 11.13 3.34 8.77
C ILE A 170 12.06 4.40 8.21
N ILE A 171 11.71 5.67 8.38
CA ILE A 171 12.55 6.79 7.96
C ILE A 171 13.10 7.47 9.20
N ILE A 172 14.42 7.67 9.22
CA ILE A 172 15.16 8.32 10.30
C ILE A 172 15.78 9.59 9.75
N ILE A 173 15.41 10.73 10.34
CA ILE A 173 15.96 12.04 10.04
C ILE A 173 16.90 12.46 11.15
N LEU A 174 18.11 12.85 10.75
CA LEU A 174 19.15 13.33 11.63
C LEU A 174 19.31 14.85 11.50
N SER A 175 19.47 15.52 12.63
CA SER A 175 19.97 16.89 12.69
C SER A 175 21.37 16.99 12.10
N GLU A 176 21.71 18.14 11.51
CA GLU A 176 23.06 18.42 11.00
C GLU A 176 24.11 18.50 12.11
N ALA A 177 23.69 18.74 13.36
CA ALA A 177 24.58 18.82 14.50
C ALA A 177 25.11 17.45 14.98
N LEU A 178 24.56 16.34 14.46
CA LEU A 178 25.05 15.00 14.76
C LEU A 178 26.25 14.63 13.87
N PRO A 179 27.32 14.04 14.43
CA PRO A 179 28.44 13.53 13.65
C PRO A 179 28.01 12.41 12.66
N GLU A 180 28.77 12.21 11.58
CA GLU A 180 28.49 11.17 10.58
C GLU A 180 28.56 9.76 11.17
N GLU A 181 29.43 9.55 12.17
CA GLU A 181 29.58 8.26 12.86
C GLU A 181 28.28 7.84 13.56
N VAL A 182 27.40 8.78 13.91
CA VAL A 182 26.08 8.46 14.46
C VAL A 182 25.18 7.83 13.39
N GLN A 183 25.23 8.35 12.16
CA GLN A 183 24.46 7.81 11.05
C GLN A 183 24.94 6.40 10.71
N GLU A 184 26.25 6.19 10.57
CA GLU A 184 26.84 4.88 10.27
C GLU A 184 26.47 3.82 11.32
N ARG A 185 26.46 4.21 12.59
CA ARG A 185 26.03 3.34 13.69
C ARG A 185 24.55 2.97 13.56
N ILE A 186 23.68 3.92 13.27
CA ILE A 186 22.25 3.65 13.06
C ILE A 186 22.07 2.73 11.85
N ASP A 187 22.74 2.98 10.74
CA ASP A 187 22.64 2.18 9.52
C ASP A 187 23.10 0.73 9.76
N THR A 188 24.18 0.55 10.52
CA THR A 188 24.69 -0.79 10.89
C THR A 188 23.68 -1.55 11.75
N GLU A 189 23.14 -0.92 12.80
CA GLU A 189 22.16 -1.54 13.70
C GLU A 189 20.84 -1.86 12.96
N MET A 190 20.35 -0.91 12.16
CA MET A 190 19.13 -1.11 11.37
C MET A 190 19.29 -2.23 10.33
N THR A 191 20.46 -2.35 9.70
CA THR A 191 20.77 -3.45 8.78
C THR A 191 20.77 -4.80 9.50
N ALA A 192 21.34 -4.87 10.71
CA ALA A 192 21.32 -6.08 11.52
C ALA A 192 19.87 -6.47 11.90
N LEU A 193 19.05 -5.50 12.31
CA LEU A 193 17.65 -5.71 12.68
C LEU A 193 16.80 -6.13 11.48
N LYS A 194 16.98 -5.50 10.31
CA LYS A 194 16.36 -5.89 9.05
C LYS A 194 16.58 -7.39 8.78
N ASN A 195 17.84 -7.82 8.83
CA ASN A 195 18.19 -9.22 8.59
C ASN A 195 17.61 -10.17 9.65
N TYR A 196 17.57 -9.76 10.91
CA TYR A 196 16.99 -10.53 12.00
C TYR A 196 15.48 -10.75 11.79
N TYR A 197 14.69 -9.69 11.62
CA TYR A 197 13.23 -9.78 11.52
C TYR A 197 12.75 -10.48 10.24
N MET A 198 13.49 -10.33 9.14
CA MET A 198 13.19 -11.00 7.88
C MET A 198 13.35 -12.53 8.01
N ARG A 199 14.45 -12.98 8.65
CA ARG A 199 14.79 -14.41 8.78
C ARG A 199 14.17 -15.11 9.96
N HIS A 200 13.72 -14.37 10.98
CA HIS A 200 13.20 -14.96 12.19
C HIS A 200 11.94 -15.79 11.89
N PRO A 201 11.89 -17.09 12.28
CA PRO A 201 10.79 -17.97 11.93
C PRO A 201 9.41 -17.46 12.33
N GLU A 202 9.32 -16.74 13.44
CA GLU A 202 8.06 -16.22 13.98
C GLU A 202 7.65 -14.86 13.40
N TYR A 203 8.62 -14.02 13.01
CA TYR A 203 8.32 -12.67 12.51
C TYR A 203 8.12 -12.69 11.01
N ARG A 204 9.18 -12.99 10.24
CA ARG A 204 9.21 -12.91 8.78
C ARG A 204 8.70 -11.57 8.26
N HIS A 205 9.15 -10.49 8.88
CA HIS A 205 8.81 -9.13 8.48
C HIS A 205 9.95 -8.50 7.70
N GLU A 206 9.62 -7.92 6.55
CA GLU A 206 10.53 -7.08 5.80
C GLU A 206 10.53 -5.67 6.43
N ILE A 207 11.69 -5.23 6.90
CA ILE A 207 11.90 -3.86 7.40
C ILE A 207 12.76 -3.14 6.37
N ASP A 208 12.22 -2.07 5.82
CA ASP A 208 12.97 -1.15 4.99
C ASP A 208 13.21 0.14 5.76
N PHE A 209 14.41 0.69 5.58
CA PHE A 209 14.75 1.92 6.27
C PHE A 209 15.60 2.86 5.42
N ILE A 210 15.44 4.15 5.71
CA ILE A 210 16.22 5.23 5.12
C ILE A 210 16.68 6.12 6.27
N CYS A 211 18.00 6.28 6.41
CA CYS A 211 18.60 7.26 7.30
C CYS A 211 19.15 8.42 6.48
N LYS A 212 18.78 9.66 6.81
CA LYS A 212 19.26 10.85 6.10
C LYS A 212 19.24 12.10 6.94
N ARG A 213 19.98 13.11 6.48
CA ARG A 213 20.01 14.45 7.06
C ARG A 213 18.71 15.22 6.82
N LYS A 214 18.39 16.14 7.73
CA LYS A 214 17.24 17.05 7.61
C LYS A 214 17.33 17.89 6.33
N SER A 215 18.49 18.47 6.05
CA SER A 215 18.74 19.28 4.84
C SER A 215 18.47 18.50 3.54
N VAL A 216 18.80 17.20 3.54
CA VAL A 216 18.50 16.32 2.40
C VAL A 216 16.99 16.19 2.20
N MET A 217 16.23 16.00 3.27
CA MET A 217 14.76 15.94 3.18
C MET A 217 14.17 17.27 2.72
N GLU A 218 14.64 18.39 3.25
CA GLU A 218 14.16 19.73 2.85
C GLU A 218 14.45 20.05 1.38
N ARG A 219 15.63 19.65 0.87
CA ARG A 219 15.94 19.74 -0.56
C ARG A 219 14.98 18.90 -1.40
N GLN A 220 14.62 17.70 -0.94
CA GLN A 220 13.71 16.83 -1.69
C GLN A 220 12.30 17.42 -1.81
N PHE A 221 11.92 18.36 -0.95
CA PHE A 221 10.67 19.11 -1.09
C PHE A 221 10.64 20.08 -2.27
N GLN A 222 11.74 20.25 -3.01
CA GLN A 222 11.71 20.93 -4.31
C GLN A 222 10.92 20.15 -5.37
N TYR A 223 10.67 18.85 -5.14
CA TYR A 223 9.75 18.04 -5.96
C TYR A 223 10.13 17.99 -7.46
N THR A 224 11.44 17.99 -7.76
CA THR A 224 11.94 18.21 -9.13
C THR A 224 12.02 16.92 -9.95
N ASP A 225 12.39 15.82 -9.30
CA ASP A 225 12.53 14.51 -9.93
C ASP A 225 11.74 13.44 -9.17
N ILE A 226 11.72 12.22 -9.70
CA ILE A 226 10.98 11.12 -9.08
C ILE A 226 11.47 10.77 -7.66
N HIS A 227 12.75 10.95 -7.36
CA HIS A 227 13.29 10.65 -6.03
C HIS A 227 12.83 11.70 -5.01
N ASP A 228 12.81 12.97 -5.41
CA ASP A 228 12.22 14.07 -4.65
C ASP A 228 10.73 13.81 -4.37
N LYS A 229 9.98 13.42 -5.41
CA LYS A 229 8.55 13.09 -5.30
C LYS A 229 8.29 11.97 -4.30
N ILE A 230 9.04 10.87 -4.40
CA ILE A 230 8.93 9.72 -3.48
C ILE A 230 9.24 10.14 -2.05
N ALA A 231 10.36 10.84 -1.82
CA ALA A 231 10.75 11.28 -0.49
C ALA A 231 9.75 12.26 0.14
N SER A 232 9.23 13.19 -0.66
CA SER A 232 8.23 14.17 -0.24
C SER A 232 6.92 13.48 0.16
N LYS A 233 6.46 12.52 -0.65
CA LYS A 233 5.26 11.73 -0.35
C LYS A 233 5.43 10.90 0.92
N ILE A 234 6.58 10.27 1.10
CA ILE A 234 6.90 9.52 2.33
C ILE A 234 6.77 10.43 3.56
N ALA A 235 7.27 11.67 3.49
CA ALA A 235 7.11 12.63 4.58
C ALA A 235 5.64 13.07 4.76
N TYR A 236 4.91 13.28 3.66
CA TYR A 236 3.51 13.73 3.63
C TYR A 236 2.54 12.77 4.33
N GLU A 237 2.72 11.46 4.15
CA GLU A 237 1.84 10.46 4.76
C GLU A 237 2.36 9.93 6.10
N SER A 238 3.54 10.38 6.51
CA SER A 238 4.26 9.75 7.61
C SER A 238 3.49 9.76 8.93
N MET A 239 3.74 8.74 9.75
CA MET A 239 3.30 8.68 11.15
C MET A 239 4.51 8.66 12.07
N PHE A 240 4.57 9.59 13.03
CA PHE A 240 5.66 9.66 14.01
C PHE A 240 5.86 8.33 14.77
N LEU A 241 7.11 7.90 14.90
CA LEU A 241 7.48 6.64 15.54
C LEU A 241 8.30 6.85 16.82
N GLY A 242 9.21 7.82 16.83
CA GLY A 242 10.03 8.11 18.02
C GLY A 242 11.13 9.13 17.81
N GLY A 243 11.82 9.50 18.90
CA GLY A 243 12.87 10.53 18.89
C GLY A 243 12.32 11.93 19.18
N SER A 244 12.88 12.93 18.51
CA SER A 244 12.53 14.34 18.64
C SER A 244 11.24 14.69 17.89
N LEU A 245 10.17 14.94 18.65
CA LEU A 245 8.92 15.43 18.06
C LEU A 245 9.11 16.81 17.42
N THR A 246 9.98 17.65 17.97
CA THR A 246 10.31 18.97 17.40
C THR A 246 10.88 18.82 16.00
N LEU A 247 11.87 17.94 15.80
CA LEU A 247 12.47 17.72 14.48
C LEU A 247 11.44 17.18 13.47
N TYR A 248 10.55 16.30 13.92
CA TYR A 248 9.46 15.80 13.08
C TYR A 248 8.51 16.92 12.65
N MET A 249 8.11 17.80 13.58
CA MET A 249 7.28 18.98 13.27
C MET A 249 7.99 19.95 12.33
N GLU A 250 9.29 20.18 12.48
CA GLU A 250 10.05 21.02 11.56
C GLU A 250 10.03 20.49 10.12
N VAL A 251 10.11 19.17 9.94
CA VAL A 251 9.97 18.52 8.62
C VAL A 251 8.57 18.73 8.06
N ARG A 252 7.52 18.56 8.89
CA ARG A 252 6.13 18.82 8.49
C ARG A 252 5.89 20.28 8.11
N ASP A 253 6.41 21.22 8.88
CA ASP A 253 6.28 22.65 8.60
C ASP A 253 7.06 23.05 7.35
N ALA A 254 8.22 22.43 7.10
CA ALA A 254 8.97 22.66 5.87
C ALA A 254 8.17 22.28 4.63
N MET A 255 7.40 21.20 4.67
CA MET A 255 6.53 20.81 3.55
C MET A 255 5.47 21.87 3.23
N VAL A 256 4.81 22.39 4.27
CA VAL A 256 3.78 23.44 4.10
C VAL A 256 4.43 24.72 3.56
N ARG A 257 5.61 25.09 4.07
CA ARG A 257 6.33 26.28 3.60
C ARG A 257 6.78 26.18 2.14
N THR A 258 7.17 25.01 1.66
CA THR A 258 7.57 24.81 0.25
C THR A 258 6.37 24.59 -0.67
N GLY A 259 5.18 24.31 -0.13
CA GLY A 259 3.96 24.01 -0.89
C GLY A 259 3.97 22.64 -1.55
N VAL A 260 4.85 21.73 -1.11
CA VAL A 260 4.98 20.39 -1.71
C VAL A 260 3.78 19.49 -1.39
N ASP A 261 3.09 19.75 -0.28
CA ASP A 261 1.81 19.13 0.06
C ASP A 261 0.76 19.34 -1.03
N HIS A 262 0.61 20.56 -1.53
CA HIS A 262 -0.32 20.85 -2.64
C HIS A 262 0.08 20.17 -3.95
N LEU A 263 1.39 20.03 -4.22
CA LEU A 263 1.87 19.29 -5.40
C LEU A 263 1.51 17.80 -5.31
N ILE A 264 1.64 17.21 -4.12
CA ILE A 264 1.26 15.82 -3.87
C ILE A 264 -0.26 15.63 -4.02
N GLU A 265 -1.06 16.56 -3.51
CA GLU A 265 -2.53 16.54 -3.67
C GLU A 265 -2.94 16.67 -5.15
N ALA A 266 -2.25 17.53 -5.92
CA ALA A 266 -2.48 17.66 -7.36
C ALA A 266 -2.15 16.36 -8.12
N ASP A 267 -1.01 15.72 -7.82
CA ASP A 267 -0.63 14.43 -8.40
C ASP A 267 -1.62 13.33 -8.01
N PHE A 268 -2.19 13.36 -6.79
CA PHE A 268 -3.25 12.45 -6.36
C PHE A 268 -4.53 12.63 -7.17
N GLU A 269 -5.01 13.87 -7.34
CA GLU A 269 -6.21 14.17 -8.13
C GLU A 269 -6.05 13.81 -9.61
N HIS A 270 -4.85 14.01 -10.17
CA HIS A 270 -4.52 13.55 -11.52
C HIS A 270 -4.61 12.03 -11.63
N ALA A 271 -3.95 11.29 -10.73
CA ALA A 271 -4.00 9.83 -10.71
C ALA A 271 -5.42 9.27 -10.47
N LEU A 272 -6.26 9.99 -9.72
CA LEU A 272 -7.67 9.63 -9.51
C LEU A 272 -8.50 9.74 -10.79
N LYS A 273 -8.28 10.78 -11.60
CA LYS A 273 -8.91 10.92 -12.93
C LYS A 273 -8.48 9.80 -13.85
N ASP A 274 -7.18 9.50 -13.87
CA ASP A 274 -6.64 8.42 -14.71
C ASP A 274 -7.19 7.04 -14.32
N ARG A 275 -7.35 6.77 -13.01
CA ARG A 275 -8.01 5.55 -12.55
C ARG A 275 -9.44 5.46 -13.07
N LYS A 276 -10.23 6.55 -13.01
CA LYS A 276 -11.61 6.57 -13.51
C LYS A 276 -11.66 6.29 -15.02
N HIS A 277 -10.77 6.90 -15.81
CA HIS A 277 -10.66 6.62 -17.23
C HIS A 277 -10.24 5.17 -17.51
N ALA A 278 -9.30 4.63 -16.74
CA ALA A 278 -8.89 3.23 -16.83
C ALA A 278 -10.05 2.27 -16.54
N MET A 279 -10.80 2.49 -15.45
CA MET A 279 -11.98 1.69 -15.12
C MET A 279 -13.03 1.74 -16.23
N HIS A 280 -13.31 2.92 -16.80
CA HIS A 280 -14.28 3.05 -17.88
C HIS A 280 -13.84 2.24 -19.11
N ARG A 281 -12.59 2.39 -19.56
CA ARG A 281 -12.03 1.60 -20.69
C ARG A 281 -12.09 0.10 -20.42
N LEU A 282 -11.73 -0.34 -19.21
CA LEU A 282 -11.77 -1.74 -18.81
C LEU A 282 -13.20 -2.31 -18.77
N LEU A 283 -14.23 -1.49 -18.51
CA LEU A 283 -15.62 -1.94 -18.54
C LEU A 283 -16.16 -2.05 -19.98
N GLU A 284 -15.63 -1.28 -20.92
CA GLU A 284 -16.10 -1.25 -22.31
C GLU A 284 -15.37 -2.23 -23.23
N VAL A 285 -14.13 -2.59 -22.88
CA VAL A 285 -13.33 -3.51 -23.70
C VAL A 285 -13.98 -4.88 -23.79
N ARG A 286 -14.15 -5.36 -25.03
CA ARG A 286 -14.64 -6.71 -25.31
C ARG A 286 -13.49 -7.70 -25.26
N GLY A 287 -13.77 -8.95 -24.85
CA GLY A 287 -12.73 -9.95 -24.54
C GLY A 287 -11.75 -10.28 -25.67
N ASP A 288 -12.10 -9.96 -26.92
CA ASP A 288 -11.28 -10.09 -28.13
C ASP A 288 -10.30 -8.92 -28.37
N ALA A 289 -10.50 -7.80 -27.69
CA ALA A 289 -9.70 -6.58 -27.82
C ALA A 289 -8.76 -6.32 -26.62
N ILE A 290 -8.70 -7.22 -25.64
CA ILE A 290 -7.84 -7.07 -24.45
C ILE A 290 -6.39 -7.41 -24.82
N ASP A 291 -5.62 -6.38 -25.13
CA ASP A 291 -4.16 -6.46 -25.31
C ASP A 291 -3.40 -6.22 -23.99
N ASP A 292 -2.07 -6.23 -24.06
CA ASP A 292 -1.21 -6.02 -22.89
C ASP A 292 -1.28 -4.58 -22.36
N GLU A 293 -1.59 -3.59 -23.21
CA GLU A 293 -1.79 -2.20 -22.78
C GLU A 293 -3.03 -2.11 -21.89
N ILE A 294 -4.15 -2.68 -22.32
CA ILE A 294 -5.38 -2.70 -21.53
C ILE A 294 -5.21 -3.52 -20.25
N ARG A 295 -4.46 -4.64 -20.28
CA ARG A 295 -4.15 -5.40 -19.06
C ARG A 295 -3.33 -4.59 -18.05
N SER A 296 -2.40 -3.76 -18.53
CA SER A 296 -1.58 -2.89 -17.68
C SER A 296 -2.40 -1.85 -16.91
N LEU A 297 -3.63 -1.55 -17.36
CA LEU A 297 -4.57 -0.71 -16.63
C LEU A 297 -5.18 -1.41 -15.42
N PHE A 298 -5.25 -2.75 -15.43
CA PHE A 298 -5.95 -3.52 -14.39
C PHE A 298 -5.05 -3.83 -13.20
N TYR A 299 -3.78 -4.15 -13.44
CA TYR A 299 -2.78 -4.42 -12.39
C TYR A 299 -1.38 -4.01 -12.82
N PHE A 300 -0.49 -3.81 -11.85
CA PHE A 300 0.91 -3.48 -12.12
C PHE A 300 1.78 -4.73 -12.24
N SER A 301 2.88 -4.66 -13.00
CA SER A 301 3.73 -5.83 -13.27
C SER A 301 4.29 -6.51 -12.02
N GLN A 302 4.50 -5.78 -10.93
CA GLN A 302 4.95 -6.31 -9.63
C GLN A 302 3.85 -7.10 -8.91
N GLU A 303 2.58 -6.74 -9.08
CA GLU A 303 1.45 -7.41 -8.43
C GLU A 303 1.11 -8.76 -9.07
N ARG A 304 1.62 -9.04 -10.28
CA ARG A 304 1.42 -10.33 -10.94
C ARG A 304 1.87 -11.50 -10.08
N VAL A 305 2.90 -11.33 -9.26
CA VAL A 305 3.46 -12.39 -8.41
C VAL A 305 2.62 -12.60 -7.14
N GLU A 306 1.89 -11.56 -6.70
CA GLU A 306 1.04 -11.63 -5.50
C GLU A 306 -0.33 -12.28 -5.77
N PHE A 307 -0.78 -12.29 -7.04
CA PHE A 307 -2.11 -12.76 -7.44
C PHE A 307 -2.10 -13.84 -8.54
N SER A 308 -0.94 -14.42 -8.85
CA SER A 308 -0.78 -15.60 -9.72
C SER A 308 -0.95 -16.90 -8.95
#